data_AF-A0A2V1C9Q4-F1
#
_entry.id   AF-A0A2V1C9Q4-F1
#
_cell.length_a   1.000
_cell.length_b   1.000
_cell.length_c   1.000
_cell.angle_alpha   90.00
_cell.angle_beta   90.00
_cell.angle_gamma   90.00
#
_symmetry.space_group_name_H-M   'P 1'
#
loop_
_entity.id
_entity.type
_entity.pdbx_description
1 polymer ?
#
loop_
_entity_poly.entity_id
_entity_poly.type
_entity_poly.pdbx_seq_one_letter_code
_entity_poly.pdbx_strand_id
1 'polypeptide(L)' 'FVAALWQSAHGRKYCLTARRDIAMVPKFAEAGDEICLLAGCNVPFVIRRVKGRGKEEDGGQYELVGECYV' A
#
# COMPACT_ATOMS: atom_id res chain seq x y z
N PHE A 1 24.55 -5.41 10.90
CA PHE A 1 23.31 -4.61 11.06
C PHE A 1 22.99 -3.77 9.83
N VAL A 2 23.90 -2.92 9.34
CA VAL A 2 23.67 -2.02 8.19
C VAL A 2 23.25 -2.74 6.88
N ALA A 3 23.88 -3.87 6.55
CA ALA A 3 23.55 -4.62 5.33
C ALA A 3 22.11 -5.17 5.34
N ALA A 4 21.63 -5.68 6.49
CA ALA A 4 20.29 -6.23 6.62
C ALA A 4 19.20 -5.14 6.55
N LEU A 5 19.48 -3.97 7.13
CA LEU A 5 18.62 -2.80 7.02
C LEU A 5 18.50 -2.36 5.55
N TRP A 6 19.63 -2.30 4.84
CA TRP A 6 19.64 -1.95 3.42
C TRP A 6 18.82 -2.95 2.60
N GLN A 7 19.03 -4.25 2.75
CA GLN A 7 18.24 -5.26 2.04
C GLN A 7 16.73 -5.16 2.30
N SER A 8 16.33 -4.81 3.53
CA SER A 8 14.91 -4.78 3.92
C SER A 8 14.20 -3.46 3.59
N ALA A 9 14.94 -2.35 3.58
CA ALA A 9 14.40 -1.01 3.33
C ALA A 9 14.66 -0.50 1.91
N HIS A 10 15.58 -1.11 1.16
CA HIS A 10 15.90 -0.69 -0.20
C HIS A 10 14.65 -0.82 -1.09
N GLY A 11 14.32 0.26 -1.80
CA GLY A 11 13.13 0.30 -2.65
C GLY A 11 11.80 0.44 -1.89
N ARG A 12 11.83 0.87 -0.63
CA ARG A 12 10.65 1.26 0.15
C ARG A 12 10.66 2.76 0.46
N LYS A 13 9.49 3.32 0.71
CA LYS A 13 9.25 4.72 1.11
C LYS A 13 8.54 4.74 2.46
N TYR A 14 8.60 5.86 3.16
CA TYR A 14 7.76 6.13 4.31
C TYR A 14 6.62 7.07 3.91
N CYS A 15 5.44 6.87 4.49
CA CYS A 15 4.32 7.79 4.38
C CYS A 15 3.59 7.95 5.71
N LEU A 16 2.79 9.01 5.81
CA LEU A 16 1.82 9.16 6.89
C LEU A 16 0.45 8.70 6.38
N THR A 17 -0.20 7.85 7.14
CA THR A 17 -1.59 7.45 6.86
C THR A 17 -2.54 8.60 7.21
N ALA A 18 -3.79 8.53 6.73
CA ALA A 18 -4.83 9.49 7.13
C ALA A 18 -5.08 9.50 8.65
N ARG A 19 -4.74 8.39 9.34
CA ARG A 19 -4.83 8.26 10.80
C ARG A 19 -3.59 8.76 11.54
N ARG A 20 -2.59 9.29 10.82
CA ARG A 20 -1.29 9.77 11.32
C ARG A 20 -0.36 8.66 11.83
N ASP A 21 -0.54 7.44 11.37
CA ASP A 21 0.43 6.35 11.56
C ASP A 21 1.57 6.48 10.55
N ILE A 22 2.76 5.96 10.88
CA ILE A 22 3.91 5.93 9.96
C ILE A 22 3.92 4.56 9.28
N ALA A 23 3.76 4.54 7.96
CA ALA A 23 3.82 3.32 7.19
C ALA A 23 5.08 3.25 6.32
N MET A 24 5.65 2.05 6.19
CA MET A 24 6.66 1.71 5.21
C MET A 24 5.99 1.01 4.02
N VAL A 25 6.06 1.63 2.85
CA VAL A 25 5.31 1.28 1.64
C VAL A 25 6.27 0.99 0.46
N PRO A 26 5.85 0.26 -0.59
CA PRO A 26 6.67 0.03 -1.77
C PRO A 26 7.01 1.34 -2.50
N LYS A 27 8.13 1.37 -3.25
CA LYS A 27 8.57 2.58 -3.99
C LYS A 27 7.54 3.15 -4.97
N PHE A 28 6.59 2.34 -5.44
CA PHE A 28 5.56 2.74 -6.40
C PHE A 28 4.29 3.29 -5.74
N ALA A 29 4.22 3.31 -4.40
CA ALA A 29 3.11 3.92 -3.69
C ALA A 29 3.05 5.44 -3.94
N GLU A 30 1.83 5.95 -4.05
CA GLU A 30 1.48 7.32 -4.37
C GLU A 30 0.44 7.87 -3.38
N ALA A 31 0.34 9.20 -3.29
CA ALA A 31 -0.69 9.83 -2.47
C ALA A 31 -2.08 9.54 -3.02
N GLY A 32 -2.99 9.10 -2.15
CA GLY A 32 -4.33 8.64 -2.55
C GLY A 32 -4.45 7.12 -2.69
N ASP A 33 -3.34 6.38 -2.63
CA ASP A 33 -3.41 4.93 -2.43
C ASP A 33 -4.01 4.60 -1.05
N GLU A 34 -4.69 3.47 -0.97
CA GLU A 34 -5.33 2.98 0.24
C GLU A 34 -4.52 1.83 0.84
N ILE A 35 -4.50 1.73 2.17
CA ILE A 35 -3.92 0.58 2.87
C ILE A 35 -5.05 -0.33 3.31
N CYS A 36 -4.99 -1.60 2.91
CA CYS A 36 -6.02 -2.58 3.17
C CYS A 36 -5.42 -3.89 3.70
N LEU A 37 -6.03 -4.44 4.75
CA LEU A 37 -5.78 -5.81 5.18
C LEU A 37 -6.73 -6.73 4.43
N LEU A 38 -6.21 -7.43 3.42
CA LEU A 38 -7.00 -8.36 2.62
C LEU A 38 -7.39 -9.58 3.45
N ALA A 39 -8.63 -10.04 3.32
CA ALA A 39 -9.13 -11.19 4.07
C ALA A 39 -8.28 -12.44 3.78
N GLY A 40 -7.82 -13.10 4.85
CA GLY A 40 -6.94 -14.26 4.76
C GLY A 40 -5.45 -13.95 4.67
N CYS A 41 -5.06 -12.67 4.55
CA CYS A 41 -3.67 -12.26 4.64
C CYS A 41 -3.29 -11.81 6.06
N ASN A 42 -2.01 -11.92 6.39
CA ASN A 42 -1.43 -11.55 7.69
C ASN A 42 -0.61 -10.25 7.65
N VAL A 43 -0.54 -9.59 6.49
CA VAL A 43 0.17 -8.33 6.28
C VAL A 43 -0.73 -7.34 5.52
N PRO A 44 -0.59 -6.03 5.76
CA PRO A 44 -1.34 -5.03 5.02
C PRO A 44 -0.75 -4.82 3.62
N PHE A 45 -1.60 -4.36 2.70
CA PHE A 45 -1.25 -4.07 1.32
C PHE A 45 -1.63 -2.64 0.95
N VAL A 46 -0.84 -2.04 0.08
CA VAL A 46 -1.19 -0.82 -0.65
C VAL A 46 -1.99 -1.21 -1.89
N ILE A 47 -3.18 -0.64 -2.03
CA ILE A 47 -4.07 -0.81 -3.17
C ILE A 47 -4.38 0.55 -3.80
N ARG A 48 -4.55 0.59 -5.12
CA ARG A 48 -4.83 1.80 -5.88
C ARG A 48 -6.15 1.66 -6.63
N ARG A 49 -7.06 2.60 -6.47
CA ARG A 49 -8.35 2.57 -7.19
C ARG A 49 -8.13 2.79 -8.69
N VAL A 50 -8.63 1.87 -9.51
CA VAL A 50 -8.57 1.98 -10.97
C VAL A 50 -9.70 2.89 -11.44
N LYS A 51 -9.36 3.94 -12.19
CA LYS A 51 -10.36 4.84 -12.79
C LYS A 51 -10.97 4.19 -14.05
N GLY A 52 -12.00 3.37 -13.86
CA GLY A 52 -12.78 2.72 -14.94
C GLY A 52 -14.08 3.46 -15.29
N ARG A 53 -14.54 3.31 -16.54
CA ARG A 53 -15.73 3.96 -17.15
C ARG A 53 -17.10 3.38 -16.72
N GLY A 54 -17.18 2.61 -15.64
CA GLY A 54 -18.41 1.93 -15.20
C GLY A 54 -19.06 2.59 -13.99
N LYS A 55 -20.40 2.52 -13.91
CA LYS A 55 -21.16 2.95 -12.73
C LYS A 55 -20.59 2.31 -11.47
N GLU A 56 -20.40 3.12 -10.43
CA GLU A 56 -19.82 2.79 -9.13
C GLU A 56 -20.68 1.83 -8.27
N GLU A 57 -21.47 0.95 -8.89
CA GLU A 57 -22.57 0.23 -8.23
C GLU A 57 -22.22 -1.18 -7.73
N ASP A 58 -20.98 -1.65 -7.87
CA ASP A 58 -20.55 -2.83 -7.12
C ASP A 58 -19.02 -2.86 -7.02
N GLY A 59 -18.48 -2.68 -5.81
CA GLY A 59 -17.06 -2.85 -5.46
C GLY A 59 -16.06 -2.39 -6.54
N GLY A 60 -15.70 -1.11 -6.54
CA GLY A 60 -14.75 -0.55 -7.51
C GLY A 60 -13.48 -1.40 -7.68
N GLN A 61 -12.90 -1.39 -8.88
CA GLN A 61 -11.68 -2.14 -9.16
C GLN A 61 -10.47 -1.48 -8.50
N TYR A 62 -9.60 -2.30 -7.93
CA TYR A 62 -8.34 -1.89 -7.31
C TYR A 62 -7.17 -2.66 -7.92
N GLU A 63 -6.06 -1.96 -8.12
CA GLU A 63 -4.77 -2.53 -8.46
C GLU A 63 -3.98 -2.78 -7.17
N LEU A 64 -3.33 -3.95 -7.09
CA LEU A 64 -2.43 -4.29 -6.00
C LEU A 64 -1.07 -3.65 -6.24
N VAL A 65 -0.69 -2.66 -5.41
CA VAL A 65 0.61 -1.98 -5.51
C VAL A 65 1.70 -2.77 -4.80
N GLY A 66 1.38 -3.39 -3.66
CA GLY A 66 2.28 -4.30 -2.94
C GLY A 66 2.08 -4.33 -1.43
N GLU A 67 2.84 -5.17 -0.74
CA GLU A 67 2.84 -5.30 0.72
C GLU A 67 3.39 -4.05 1.41
N CYS A 68 2.85 -3.71 2.58
CA CYS A 68 3.35 -2.64 3.43
C CYS A 68 3.43 -3.05 4.91
N TYR A 69 3.94 -2.12 5.72
CA TYR A 69 3.96 -2.21 7.17
C TYR A 69 3.48 -0.88 7.74
N VAL A 70 2.59 -0.90 8.73
CA VAL A 70 2.02 0.29 9.40
C VAL A 70 2.44 0.28 10.86
#